data_AF-A0A1Q7RKS7-F1
#
_entry.id   AF-A0A1Q7RKS7-F1
#
_cell.length_a   1.000
_cell.length_b   1.000
_cell.length_c   1.000
_cell.angle_alpha   90.00
_cell.angle_beta   90.00
_cell.angle_gamma   90.00
#
_symmetry.space_group_name_H-M   'P 1'
#
loop_
_entity.id
_entity.type
_entity.pdbx_description
1 polymer ?
#
loop_
_entity_poly.entity_id
_entity_poly.type
_entity_poly.pdbx_seq_one_letter_code
_entity_poly.pdbx_strand_id
1 'polypeptide(L)'
;MENLARAVMAGDPVALARAISLVEEGAPSGERILGEVFRGTGRASLIGVTGPPGAGKSSLVNRLVTQYRSRGARLGVVAIDPSSAFSGGAILGDRIRMQQHTLDPDVFIRSMATRGRFGGLSRATRDAVDLMDAAGRDPILIETVGVGQDEVDVVRVADTVLVVLTPGQGDDIQAIKAGLLEIADVFVINKADHPGADRLSSDLEGMLALGEKRDWTPPIVMTVATEGRGIEELVRAIDRHGAHLRQGNGLERRRRGAIAARFSEILRDRLMARIVSGNLGAPALERYETRLLAREIDPYSAAREVLSHLEAEPTGGSGDGRPPVLDHLGVAVRWIEDRLALYRDVLGLELRGIEPIEAEGVRVAMLPAGRTRIELVEPIRDGTSVARFLEKRGEGIHHLCFAVDDLDATLDRFRRAGLEIAGPRATGGVLIELREAREDDRGAAR
;
A
#
# COMPACT_ATOMS: atom_id res chain seq x y z
N MET A 1 -26.26 4.14 5.11
CA MET A 1 -24.87 3.66 5.00
C MET A 1 -23.90 4.55 5.79
N GLU A 2 -24.02 5.89 5.76
CA GLU A 2 -23.40 6.79 6.77
C GLU A 2 -23.70 6.35 8.22
N ASN A 3 -24.86 5.74 8.42
CA ASN A 3 -25.25 5.19 9.72
C ASN A 3 -24.36 4.00 10.16
N LEU A 4 -23.82 3.21 9.23
CA LEU A 4 -23.02 2.02 9.57
C LEU A 4 -21.60 2.40 9.99
N ALA A 5 -20.90 3.27 9.26
CA ALA A 5 -19.57 3.73 9.65
C ALA A 5 -19.60 4.50 10.98
N ARG A 6 -20.62 5.35 11.18
CA ARG A 6 -20.86 6.03 12.46
C ARG A 6 -21.12 5.05 13.60
N ALA A 7 -21.92 4.02 13.38
CA ALA A 7 -22.18 2.98 14.38
C ALA A 7 -20.93 2.16 14.71
N VAL A 8 -20.08 1.85 13.71
CA VAL A 8 -18.76 1.23 13.92
C VAL A 8 -17.91 2.13 14.83
N MET A 9 -17.76 3.41 14.50
CA MET A 9 -16.99 4.36 15.33
C MET A 9 -17.58 4.57 16.73
N ALA A 10 -18.88 4.35 16.90
CA ALA A 10 -19.54 4.35 18.21
C ALA A 10 -19.33 3.06 19.01
N GLY A 11 -18.64 2.06 18.44
CA GLY A 11 -18.32 0.79 19.08
C GLY A 11 -19.42 -0.27 19.00
N ASP A 12 -20.44 -0.08 18.15
CA ASP A 12 -21.56 -1.02 18.02
C ASP A 12 -21.07 -2.38 17.46
N PRO A 13 -21.22 -3.49 18.21
CA PRO A 13 -20.66 -4.78 17.83
C PRO A 13 -21.39 -5.41 16.61
N VAL A 14 -22.68 -5.12 16.42
CA VAL A 14 -23.45 -5.64 15.28
C VAL A 14 -23.04 -4.90 14.01
N ALA A 15 -22.87 -3.59 14.09
CA ALA A 15 -22.35 -2.76 13.02
C ALA A 15 -20.94 -3.19 12.62
N LEU A 16 -20.07 -3.41 13.61
CA LEU A 16 -18.70 -3.90 13.39
C LEU A 16 -18.69 -5.27 12.70
N ALA A 17 -19.47 -6.24 13.19
CA ALA A 17 -19.57 -7.56 12.57
C ALA A 17 -20.07 -7.47 11.12
N ARG A 18 -21.06 -6.61 10.85
CA ARG A 18 -21.60 -6.40 9.50
C ARG A 18 -20.57 -5.74 8.58
N ALA A 19 -19.87 -4.71 9.06
CA ALA A 19 -18.82 -4.05 8.29
C ALA A 19 -17.68 -5.02 7.94
N ILE A 20 -17.28 -5.87 8.90
CA ILE A 20 -16.28 -6.92 8.68
C ILE A 20 -16.77 -7.93 7.62
N SER A 21 -18.02 -8.38 7.68
CA SER A 21 -18.56 -9.26 6.63
C SER A 21 -18.54 -8.61 5.24
N LEU A 22 -18.84 -7.31 5.13
CA LEU A 22 -18.79 -6.60 3.84
C LEU A 22 -17.37 -6.51 3.25
N VAL A 23 -16.35 -6.25 4.07
CA VAL A 23 -14.95 -6.23 3.60
C VAL A 23 -14.46 -7.64 3.29
N GLU A 24 -14.90 -8.63 4.07
CA GLU A 24 -14.68 -10.04 3.78
C GLU A 24 -15.28 -10.40 2.41
N GLU A 25 -16.49 -9.99 2.07
CA GLU A 25 -17.11 -10.30 0.77
C GLU A 25 -16.49 -9.51 -0.41
N GLY A 26 -15.57 -8.57 -0.14
CA GLY A 26 -15.02 -7.69 -1.16
C GLY A 26 -16.05 -6.68 -1.70
N ALA A 27 -17.09 -6.38 -0.92
CA ALA A 27 -18.15 -5.49 -1.35
C ALA A 27 -17.66 -4.03 -1.47
N PRO A 28 -18.03 -3.27 -2.53
CA PRO A 28 -17.70 -1.85 -2.66
C PRO A 28 -18.23 -0.97 -1.51
N SER A 29 -19.27 -1.42 -0.81
CA SER A 29 -19.75 -0.78 0.42
C SER A 29 -18.76 -0.92 1.58
N GLY A 30 -18.06 -2.05 1.70
CA GLY A 30 -17.00 -2.27 2.70
C GLY A 30 -15.84 -1.29 2.51
N GLU A 31 -15.39 -1.09 1.27
CA GLU A 31 -14.32 -0.13 0.96
C GLU A 31 -14.68 1.31 1.34
N ARG A 32 -15.93 1.71 1.09
CA ARG A 32 -16.42 3.05 1.48
C ARG A 32 -16.42 3.24 2.99
N ILE A 33 -16.86 2.23 3.74
CA ILE A 33 -16.85 2.27 5.21
C ILE A 33 -15.41 2.42 5.73
N LEU A 34 -14.46 1.64 5.19
CA LEU A 34 -13.04 1.78 5.53
C LEU A 34 -12.53 3.21 5.28
N GLY A 35 -12.87 3.80 4.14
CA GLY A 35 -12.52 5.18 3.81
C GLY A 35 -13.08 6.21 4.80
N GLU A 36 -14.33 6.02 5.26
CA GLU A 36 -14.97 6.88 6.27
C GLU A 36 -14.32 6.74 7.66
N VAL A 37 -13.97 5.52 8.07
CA VAL A 37 -13.39 5.28 9.41
C VAL A 37 -11.88 5.48 9.48
N PHE A 38 -11.18 5.59 8.34
CA PHE A 38 -9.72 5.60 8.26
C PHE A 38 -9.05 6.66 9.17
N ARG A 39 -9.67 7.83 9.35
CA ARG A 39 -9.14 8.88 10.27
C ARG A 39 -9.14 8.46 11.74
N GLY A 40 -9.93 7.46 12.09
CA GLY A 40 -10.06 6.90 13.44
C GLY A 40 -9.13 5.73 13.73
N THR A 41 -8.37 5.24 12.74
CA THR A 41 -7.50 4.06 12.89
C THR A 41 -6.05 4.44 13.23
N GLY A 42 -5.21 3.42 13.43
CA GLY A 42 -3.83 3.57 13.85
C GLY A 42 -3.67 3.91 15.33
N ARG A 43 -4.63 3.55 16.20
CA ARG A 43 -4.57 3.88 17.64
C ARG A 43 -4.30 2.66 18.49
N ALA A 44 -4.97 1.56 18.19
CA ALA A 44 -4.82 0.30 18.91
C ALA A 44 -3.38 -0.24 18.90
N SER A 45 -3.02 -0.95 19.96
CA SER A 45 -1.82 -1.77 20.02
C SER A 45 -2.08 -3.10 19.30
N LEU A 46 -1.38 -3.32 18.18
CA LEU A 46 -1.54 -4.54 17.37
C LEU A 46 -0.56 -5.62 17.83
N ILE A 47 -1.06 -6.75 18.32
CA ILE A 47 -0.24 -7.85 18.86
C ILE A 47 -0.44 -9.10 18.01
N GLY A 48 0.60 -9.52 17.30
CA GLY A 48 0.63 -10.74 16.50
C GLY A 48 1.03 -11.95 17.31
N VAL A 49 0.37 -13.09 17.12
CA VAL A 49 0.68 -14.36 17.77
C VAL A 49 0.90 -15.43 16.70
N THR A 50 2.12 -15.94 16.63
CA THR A 50 2.53 -16.97 15.67
C THR A 50 3.35 -18.07 16.31
N GLY A 51 3.63 -19.12 15.55
CA GLY A 51 4.29 -20.33 16.02
C GLY A 51 3.62 -21.60 15.49
N PRO A 52 4.25 -22.77 15.64
CA PRO A 52 3.82 -24.02 15.04
C PRO A 52 2.42 -24.48 15.48
N PRO A 53 1.80 -25.41 14.73
CA PRO A 53 0.51 -25.99 15.12
C PRO A 53 0.64 -26.75 16.44
N GLY A 54 -0.37 -26.63 17.30
CA GLY A 54 -0.37 -27.31 18.59
C GLY A 54 0.55 -26.68 19.66
N ALA A 55 1.24 -25.58 19.35
CA ALA A 55 2.01 -24.81 20.34
C ALA A 55 1.13 -24.19 21.45
N GLY A 56 -0.20 -24.19 21.27
CA GLY A 56 -1.16 -23.67 22.24
C GLY A 56 -1.43 -22.17 22.10
N LYS A 57 -1.24 -21.60 20.90
CA LYS A 57 -1.50 -20.20 20.56
C LYS A 57 -2.91 -19.74 20.98
N SER A 58 -3.96 -20.45 20.58
CA SER A 58 -5.34 -20.07 20.89
C SER A 58 -5.64 -20.11 22.39
N SER A 59 -5.06 -21.08 23.11
CA SER A 59 -5.15 -21.13 24.58
C SER A 59 -4.44 -19.95 25.22
N LEU A 60 -3.28 -19.55 24.69
CA LEU A 60 -2.52 -18.40 25.15
C LEU A 60 -3.29 -17.09 24.88
N VAL A 61 -3.83 -16.93 23.66
CA VAL A 61 -4.69 -15.79 23.27
C VAL A 61 -5.89 -15.69 24.20
N ASN A 62 -6.59 -16.79 24.48
CA ASN A 62 -7.73 -16.79 25.41
C ASN A 62 -7.33 -16.31 26.81
N ARG A 63 -6.14 -16.68 27.31
CA ARG A 63 -5.62 -16.18 28.59
C ARG A 63 -5.21 -14.72 28.55
N LEU A 64 -4.62 -14.26 27.45
CA LEU A 64 -4.31 -12.84 27.24
C LEU A 64 -5.60 -12.00 27.23
N VAL A 65 -6.66 -12.47 26.58
CA VAL A 65 -7.99 -11.84 26.61
C VAL A 65 -8.46 -11.68 28.06
N THR A 66 -8.47 -12.77 28.85
CA THR A 66 -8.85 -12.72 30.27
C THR A 66 -8.01 -11.70 31.05
N GLN A 67 -6.70 -11.68 30.82
CA GLN A 67 -5.77 -10.80 31.55
C GLN A 67 -5.90 -9.33 31.16
N TYR A 68 -6.16 -9.01 29.90
CA TYR A 68 -6.44 -7.63 29.49
C TYR A 68 -7.83 -7.19 29.95
N ARG A 69 -8.82 -8.09 29.95
CA ARG A 69 -10.16 -7.81 30.50
C ARG A 69 -10.15 -7.54 31.99
N SER A 70 -9.37 -8.27 32.78
CA SER A 70 -9.23 -7.98 34.22
C SER A 70 -8.65 -6.59 34.51
N ARG A 71 -7.98 -5.98 33.52
CA ARG A 71 -7.48 -4.59 33.54
C ARG A 71 -8.46 -3.57 32.92
N GLY A 72 -9.67 -3.99 32.55
CA GLY A 72 -10.71 -3.14 31.98
C GLY A 72 -10.58 -2.83 30.48
N ALA A 73 -9.66 -3.48 29.77
CA ALA A 73 -9.43 -3.22 28.34
C ALA A 73 -10.62 -3.65 27.47
N ARG A 74 -10.93 -2.91 26.41
CA ARG A 74 -11.89 -3.32 25.37
C ARG A 74 -11.09 -3.85 24.20
N LEU A 75 -11.05 -5.15 23.97
CA LEU A 75 -10.09 -5.72 23.01
C LEU A 75 -10.73 -6.43 21.82
N GLY A 76 -9.96 -6.53 20.75
CA GLY A 76 -10.30 -7.28 19.54
C GLY A 76 -9.44 -8.53 19.42
N VAL A 77 -9.99 -9.60 18.83
CA VAL A 77 -9.24 -10.79 18.44
C VAL A 77 -9.58 -11.13 16.99
N VAL A 78 -8.54 -11.24 16.17
CA VAL A 78 -8.62 -11.74 14.81
C VAL A 78 -7.88 -13.06 14.73
N ALA A 79 -8.62 -14.16 14.68
CA ALA A 79 -8.05 -15.49 14.48
C ALA A 79 -8.03 -15.82 12.99
N ILE A 80 -6.86 -16.16 12.45
CA ILE A 80 -6.73 -16.58 11.06
C ILE A 80 -6.85 -18.09 11.02
N ASP A 81 -7.81 -18.57 10.24
CA ASP A 81 -8.13 -19.98 10.04
C ASP A 81 -7.76 -20.42 8.61
N PRO A 82 -7.37 -21.70 8.42
CA PRO A 82 -7.25 -22.24 7.07
C PRO A 82 -8.57 -22.13 6.31
N SER A 83 -8.47 -21.97 5.00
CA SER A 83 -9.64 -21.78 4.14
C SER A 83 -10.26 -23.10 3.72
N SER A 84 -11.58 -23.19 3.79
CA SER A 84 -12.35 -24.33 3.28
C SER A 84 -12.18 -24.43 1.77
N ALA A 85 -11.75 -25.60 1.29
CA ALA A 85 -11.65 -25.88 -0.14
C ALA A 85 -13.01 -25.82 -0.87
N PHE A 86 -14.13 -25.92 -0.14
CA PHE A 86 -15.47 -25.93 -0.70
C PHE A 86 -16.17 -24.56 -0.63
N SER A 87 -16.03 -23.83 0.47
CA SER A 87 -16.75 -22.58 0.70
C SER A 87 -15.87 -21.32 0.69
N GLY A 88 -14.54 -21.46 0.72
CA GLY A 88 -13.60 -20.34 0.84
C GLY A 88 -13.63 -19.61 2.20
N GLY A 89 -14.49 -20.03 3.13
CA GLY A 89 -14.60 -19.50 4.49
C GLY A 89 -13.64 -20.19 5.47
N ALA A 90 -13.61 -19.71 6.72
CA ALA A 90 -12.79 -20.28 7.79
C ALA A 90 -13.27 -21.69 8.14
N ILE A 91 -12.35 -22.69 8.13
CA ILE A 91 -12.69 -24.10 8.41
C ILE A 91 -13.04 -24.32 9.89
N LEU A 92 -12.19 -23.80 10.77
CA LEU A 92 -12.22 -24.19 12.19
C LEU A 92 -13.21 -23.35 13.00
N GLY A 93 -13.51 -22.13 12.55
CA GLY A 93 -14.51 -21.29 13.17
C GLY A 93 -14.24 -21.15 14.66
N ASP A 94 -13.00 -20.75 14.99
CA ASP A 94 -12.34 -20.91 16.30
C ASP A 94 -13.07 -20.23 17.49
N ARG A 95 -14.23 -19.61 17.25
CA ARG A 95 -15.24 -19.23 18.26
C ARG A 95 -15.57 -20.36 19.25
N ILE A 96 -15.44 -21.63 18.87
CA ILE A 96 -15.68 -22.76 19.79
C ILE A 96 -14.58 -22.85 20.87
N ARG A 97 -13.36 -22.38 20.61
CA ARG A 97 -12.24 -22.43 21.57
C ARG A 97 -12.19 -21.25 22.54
N MET A 98 -12.89 -20.15 22.25
CA MET A 98 -12.90 -18.91 23.05
C MET A 98 -14.28 -18.57 23.67
N GLN A 99 -15.11 -19.58 23.94
CA GLN A 99 -16.49 -19.42 24.43
C GLN A 99 -16.64 -18.54 25.68
N GLN A 100 -15.62 -18.50 26.55
CA GLN A 100 -15.66 -17.74 27.80
C GLN A 100 -15.90 -16.24 27.60
N HIS A 101 -15.46 -15.68 26.47
CA HIS A 101 -15.51 -14.24 26.21
C HIS A 101 -16.49 -13.86 25.09
N THR A 102 -17.16 -14.84 24.46
CA THR A 102 -18.07 -14.60 23.34
C THR A 102 -19.26 -13.72 23.69
N LEU A 103 -19.68 -13.72 24.97
CA LEU A 103 -20.80 -12.90 25.46
C LEU A 103 -20.35 -11.58 26.09
N ASP A 104 -19.04 -11.31 26.19
CA ASP A 104 -18.52 -10.06 26.74
C ASP A 104 -18.61 -8.94 25.68
N PRO A 105 -19.42 -7.88 25.89
CA PRO A 105 -19.58 -6.80 24.91
C PRO A 105 -18.30 -5.99 24.68
N ASP A 106 -17.34 -6.04 25.60
CA ASP A 106 -16.04 -5.38 25.49
C ASP A 106 -15.01 -6.24 24.75
N VAL A 107 -15.30 -7.50 24.43
CA VAL A 107 -14.46 -8.40 23.63
C VAL A 107 -15.10 -8.66 22.27
N PHE A 108 -14.38 -8.38 21.20
CA PHE A 108 -14.85 -8.68 19.85
C PHE A 108 -13.95 -9.70 19.16
N ILE A 109 -14.48 -10.88 18.84
CA ILE A 109 -13.72 -11.98 18.24
C ILE A 109 -14.22 -12.27 16.81
N ARG A 110 -13.29 -12.32 15.86
CA ARG A 110 -13.56 -12.70 14.47
C ARG A 110 -12.57 -13.74 13.98
N SER A 111 -13.09 -14.81 13.39
CA SER A 111 -12.31 -15.77 12.59
C SER A 111 -12.29 -15.34 11.13
N MET A 112 -11.10 -15.30 10.52
CA MET A 112 -10.85 -14.87 9.14
C MET A 112 -10.22 -16.02 8.35
N ALA A 113 -10.64 -16.21 7.10
CA ALA A 113 -10.04 -17.22 6.22
C ALA A 113 -8.79 -16.68 5.48
N THR A 114 -7.80 -17.53 5.22
CA THR A 114 -6.60 -17.18 4.40
C THR A 114 -6.88 -16.91 2.90
N ARG A 115 -8.02 -17.42 2.39
CA ARG A 115 -8.54 -17.39 1.01
C ARG A 115 -7.58 -17.74 -0.12
N GLY A 116 -6.68 -18.70 0.09
CA GLY A 116 -5.85 -19.27 -0.98
C GLY A 116 -4.85 -18.29 -1.60
N ARG A 117 -4.60 -17.13 -0.98
CA ARG A 117 -3.51 -16.22 -1.38
C ARG A 117 -2.19 -16.73 -0.80
N PHE A 118 -1.11 -16.67 -1.59
CA PHE A 118 0.25 -16.91 -1.11
C PHE A 118 0.65 -15.78 -0.15
N GLY A 119 0.59 -16.06 1.14
CA GLY A 119 0.84 -15.12 2.23
C GLY A 119 -0.39 -15.00 3.16
N GLY A 120 -0.33 -15.66 4.32
CA GLY A 120 -1.46 -15.99 5.20
C GLY A 120 -2.30 -14.87 5.79
N LEU A 121 -1.93 -13.60 5.59
CA LEU A 121 -2.75 -12.46 6.00
C LEU A 121 -3.48 -11.86 4.80
N SER A 122 -4.77 -12.16 4.70
CA SER A 122 -5.62 -11.57 3.67
C SER A 122 -5.77 -10.05 3.84
N ARG A 123 -6.00 -9.31 2.75
CA ARG A 123 -6.40 -7.89 2.78
C ARG A 123 -7.57 -7.68 3.75
N ALA A 124 -8.56 -8.57 3.70
CA ALA A 124 -9.73 -8.52 4.56
C ALA A 124 -9.37 -8.61 6.06
N THR A 125 -8.28 -9.30 6.41
CA THR A 125 -7.79 -9.36 7.80
C THR A 125 -7.30 -8.00 8.28
N ARG A 126 -6.53 -7.29 7.44
CA ARG A 126 -6.08 -5.91 7.76
C ARG A 126 -7.25 -4.94 7.82
N ASP A 127 -8.19 -5.07 6.88
CA ASP A 127 -9.42 -4.28 6.86
C ASP A 127 -10.26 -4.51 8.13
N ALA A 128 -10.34 -5.74 8.62
CA ALA A 128 -11.02 -6.06 9.88
C ALA A 128 -10.32 -5.44 11.10
N VAL A 129 -8.98 -5.46 11.14
CA VAL A 129 -8.19 -4.80 12.19
C VAL A 129 -8.48 -3.30 12.23
N ASP A 130 -8.50 -2.62 11.09
CA ASP A 130 -8.85 -1.19 11.00
C ASP A 130 -10.26 -0.91 11.55
N LEU A 131 -11.24 -1.76 11.20
CA LEU A 131 -12.60 -1.61 11.68
C LEU A 131 -12.70 -1.81 13.20
N MET A 132 -11.94 -2.77 13.76
CA MET A 132 -11.87 -2.98 15.21
C MET A 132 -11.22 -1.80 15.92
N ASP A 133 -10.13 -1.27 15.38
CA ASP A 133 -9.43 -0.09 15.93
C ASP A 133 -10.35 1.14 15.91
N ALA A 134 -11.00 1.40 14.77
CA ALA A 134 -11.99 2.47 14.65
C ALA A 134 -13.17 2.30 15.63
N ALA A 135 -13.53 1.07 15.98
CA ALA A 135 -14.56 0.75 16.97
C ALA A 135 -14.07 0.83 18.43
N GLY A 136 -12.84 1.30 18.66
CA GLY A 136 -12.27 1.51 19.99
C GLY A 136 -11.79 0.24 20.67
N ARG A 137 -11.40 -0.78 19.91
CA ARG A 137 -10.80 -2.01 20.45
C ARG A 137 -9.28 -1.83 20.57
N ASP A 138 -8.76 -1.89 21.79
CA ASP A 138 -7.35 -1.79 22.14
C ASP A 138 -7.06 -2.63 23.40
N PRO A 139 -6.17 -3.64 23.33
CA PRO A 139 -5.39 -4.08 22.17
C PRO A 139 -6.19 -4.86 21.14
N ILE A 140 -5.57 -5.15 19.98
CA ILE A 140 -6.08 -6.10 19.00
C ILE A 140 -5.07 -7.25 18.86
N LEU A 141 -5.51 -8.47 19.20
CA LEU A 141 -4.73 -9.70 19.08
C LEU A 141 -4.96 -10.34 17.71
N ILE A 142 -3.90 -10.74 17.02
CA ILE A 142 -3.94 -11.34 15.68
C ILE A 142 -3.27 -12.70 15.73
N GLU A 143 -4.05 -13.77 15.74
CA GLU A 143 -3.54 -15.15 15.78
C GLU A 143 -3.40 -15.73 14.38
N THR A 144 -2.25 -16.30 14.07
CA THR A 144 -2.01 -17.03 12.80
C THR A 144 -2.35 -18.53 12.94
N VAL A 145 -2.63 -19.21 11.81
CA VAL A 145 -2.87 -20.65 11.76
C VAL A 145 -1.67 -21.46 12.27
N GLY A 146 -0.44 -20.97 11.98
CA GLY A 146 0.82 -21.64 12.31
C GLY A 146 1.23 -22.75 11.35
N VAL A 147 0.87 -22.67 10.07
CA VAL A 147 1.32 -23.62 9.04
C VAL A 147 1.90 -22.82 7.86
N GLY A 148 3.15 -23.08 7.48
CA GLY A 148 3.75 -22.55 6.26
C GLY A 148 4.39 -21.16 6.39
N GLN A 149 4.46 -20.41 5.28
CA GLN A 149 5.07 -19.06 5.22
C GLN A 149 4.20 -17.97 5.89
N ASP A 150 2.97 -18.31 6.26
CA ASP A 150 1.98 -17.45 6.90
C ASP A 150 2.44 -16.90 8.26
N GLU A 151 3.43 -17.56 8.87
CA GLU A 151 3.98 -17.18 10.18
C GLU A 151 4.74 -15.84 10.13
N VAL A 152 5.31 -15.47 8.98
CA VAL A 152 6.09 -14.23 8.81
C VAL A 152 5.20 -13.04 8.45
N ASP A 153 4.03 -13.26 7.87
CA ASP A 153 3.18 -12.14 7.43
C ASP A 153 2.61 -11.33 8.59
N VAL A 154 2.52 -11.91 9.79
CA VAL A 154 2.03 -11.21 10.97
C VAL A 154 2.85 -9.96 11.29
N VAL A 155 4.13 -9.96 10.93
CA VAL A 155 5.03 -8.80 11.05
C VAL A 155 4.55 -7.59 10.26
N ARG A 156 3.86 -7.82 9.13
CA ARG A 156 3.39 -6.72 8.27
C ARG A 156 2.22 -5.96 8.88
N VAL A 157 1.63 -6.47 9.96
CA VAL A 157 0.42 -5.90 10.58
C VAL A 157 0.65 -5.59 12.06
N ALA A 158 1.36 -6.44 12.79
CA ALA A 158 1.52 -6.30 14.23
C ALA A 158 2.57 -5.24 14.61
N ASP A 159 2.28 -4.48 15.66
CA ASP A 159 3.26 -3.64 16.34
C ASP A 159 4.19 -4.51 17.22
N THR A 160 3.68 -5.57 17.84
CA THR A 160 4.45 -6.53 18.66
C THR A 160 4.15 -7.96 18.24
N VAL A 161 5.18 -8.77 17.94
CA VAL A 161 5.05 -10.16 17.48
C VAL A 161 5.49 -11.14 18.57
N LEU A 162 4.59 -12.03 18.95
CA LEU A 162 4.83 -13.15 19.87
C LEU A 162 5.09 -14.41 19.05
N VAL A 163 6.25 -15.02 19.25
CA VAL A 163 6.58 -16.34 18.68
C VAL A 163 6.42 -17.39 19.78
N VAL A 164 5.40 -18.23 19.64
CA VAL A 164 5.03 -19.26 20.62
C VAL A 164 5.66 -20.59 20.22
N LEU A 165 6.47 -21.14 21.10
CA LEU A 165 7.17 -22.40 20.96
C LEU A 165 6.74 -23.36 22.08
N THR A 166 6.97 -24.65 21.91
CA THR A 166 6.69 -25.67 22.94
C THR A 166 7.84 -26.67 23.04
N PRO A 167 8.18 -27.17 24.24
CA PRO A 167 9.25 -28.15 24.42
C PRO A 167 8.93 -29.48 23.72
N GLY A 168 9.95 -30.13 23.15
CA GLY A 168 9.88 -31.53 22.73
C GLY A 168 9.11 -31.77 21.45
N GLN A 169 8.82 -30.74 20.65
CA GLN A 169 8.24 -30.90 19.31
C GLN A 169 9.34 -31.20 18.27
N GLY A 170 10.21 -32.19 18.52
CA GLY A 170 11.01 -32.98 17.54
C GLY A 170 11.90 -32.26 16.52
N ASP A 171 11.82 -30.94 16.44
CA ASP A 171 12.33 -30.05 15.40
C ASP A 171 12.51 -28.65 16.00
N ASP A 172 12.65 -28.56 17.34
CA ASP A 172 12.56 -27.33 18.14
C ASP A 172 13.52 -26.23 17.63
N ILE A 173 14.62 -26.60 16.97
CA ILE A 173 15.62 -25.71 16.36
C ILE A 173 15.38 -25.49 14.85
N GLN A 174 14.79 -26.43 14.11
CA GLN A 174 14.45 -26.23 12.68
C GLN A 174 13.12 -25.48 12.48
N ALA A 175 12.17 -25.61 13.42
CA ALA A 175 10.95 -24.83 13.47
C ALA A 175 11.26 -23.35 13.63
N ILE A 176 12.29 -23.04 14.42
CA ILE A 176 12.96 -21.75 14.48
C ILE A 176 13.78 -21.58 13.19
N LYS A 177 13.11 -21.48 12.03
CA LYS A 177 13.76 -21.02 10.79
C LYS A 177 14.43 -19.67 11.08
N ALA A 178 15.51 -19.33 10.38
CA ALA A 178 16.14 -18.00 10.46
C ALA A 178 15.09 -16.86 10.46
N GLY A 179 14.03 -17.00 9.65
CA GLY A 179 12.92 -16.04 9.59
C GLY A 179 12.10 -15.88 10.87
N LEU A 180 11.90 -16.90 11.72
CA LEU A 180 11.12 -16.74 12.97
C LEU A 180 11.93 -16.05 14.09
N LEU A 181 13.24 -16.30 14.17
CA LEU A 181 14.11 -15.57 15.08
C LEU A 181 14.10 -14.08 14.77
N GLU A 182 14.08 -13.78 13.48
CA GLU A 182 14.22 -12.41 13.01
C GLU A 182 13.01 -11.54 13.34
N ILE A 183 11.83 -12.14 13.47
CA ILE A 183 10.57 -11.42 13.62
C ILE A 183 10.07 -11.29 15.05
N ALA A 184 10.60 -12.10 15.98
CA ALA A 184 10.10 -12.14 17.33
C ALA A 184 10.45 -10.85 18.09
N ASP A 185 9.43 -10.24 18.69
CA ASP A 185 9.63 -9.19 19.69
C ASP A 185 9.57 -9.75 21.11
N VAL A 186 8.86 -10.88 21.28
CA VAL A 186 8.81 -11.70 22.51
C VAL A 186 8.74 -13.17 22.11
N PHE A 187 9.59 -14.00 22.69
CA PHE A 187 9.45 -15.45 22.62
C PHE A 187 8.60 -15.95 23.77
N VAL A 188 7.73 -16.90 23.48
CA VAL A 188 6.89 -17.55 24.48
C VAL A 188 7.14 -19.04 24.41
N ILE A 189 7.73 -19.62 25.45
CA ILE A 189 7.77 -21.09 25.58
C ILE A 189 6.53 -21.50 26.37
N ASN A 190 5.51 -21.96 25.66
CA ASN A 190 4.29 -22.47 26.26
C ASN A 190 4.44 -23.96 26.60
N LYS A 191 3.54 -24.47 27.46
CA LYS A 191 3.65 -25.82 28.03
C LYS A 191 4.97 -26.03 28.77
N ALA A 192 5.40 -25.00 29.50
CA ALA A 192 6.65 -25.01 30.25
C ALA A 192 6.67 -26.02 31.42
N ASP A 193 5.53 -26.66 31.71
CA ASP A 193 5.39 -27.82 32.59
C ASP A 193 5.92 -29.13 31.97
N HIS A 194 6.16 -29.17 30.65
CA HIS A 194 6.73 -30.33 29.98
C HIS A 194 8.26 -30.41 30.08
N PRO A 195 8.84 -31.62 30.13
CA PRO A 195 10.29 -31.79 30.12
C PRO A 195 10.97 -31.13 28.91
N GLY A 196 12.14 -30.52 29.12
CA GLY A 196 12.92 -29.86 28.07
C GLY A 196 12.67 -28.36 27.92
N ALA A 197 11.75 -27.78 28.70
CA ALA A 197 11.45 -26.36 28.63
C ALA A 197 12.65 -25.46 28.96
N ASP A 198 13.39 -25.79 30.03
CA ASP A 198 14.60 -25.05 30.41
C ASP A 198 15.70 -25.16 29.33
N ARG A 199 15.83 -26.33 28.70
CA ARG A 199 16.78 -26.55 27.61
C ARG A 199 16.43 -25.67 26.40
N LEU A 200 15.17 -25.65 26.00
CA LEU A 200 14.71 -24.79 24.90
C LEU A 200 14.94 -23.31 25.20
N SER A 201 14.74 -22.87 26.45
CA SER A 201 15.06 -21.50 26.88
C SER A 201 16.55 -21.19 26.70
N SER A 202 17.44 -22.05 27.22
CA SER A 202 18.89 -21.87 27.10
C SER A 202 19.36 -21.90 25.64
N ASP A 203 18.79 -22.77 24.82
CA ASP A 203 19.12 -22.87 23.40
C ASP A 203 18.73 -21.57 22.67
N LEU A 204 17.53 -21.02 22.95
CA LEU A 204 17.08 -19.73 22.40
C LEU A 204 17.94 -18.55 22.86
N GLU A 205 18.31 -18.50 24.14
CA GLU A 205 19.23 -17.48 24.66
C GLU A 205 20.57 -17.52 23.93
N GLY A 206 21.11 -18.73 23.70
CA GLY A 206 22.33 -18.94 22.93
C GLY A 206 22.21 -18.44 21.48
N MET A 207 21.09 -18.73 20.81
CA MET A 207 20.84 -18.24 19.44
C MET A 207 20.74 -16.72 19.38
N LEU A 208 20.04 -16.09 20.33
CA LEU A 208 19.90 -14.63 20.39
C LEU A 208 21.22 -13.93 20.69
N ALA A 209 22.10 -14.56 21.48
CA ALA A 209 23.44 -14.04 21.75
C ALA A 209 24.37 -14.10 20.53
N LEU A 210 24.16 -15.06 19.63
CA LEU A 210 24.93 -15.23 18.39
C LEU A 210 24.38 -14.41 17.22
N GLY A 211 23.12 -13.94 17.30
CA GLY A 211 22.48 -13.12 16.28
C GLY A 211 23.05 -11.70 16.17
N GLU A 212 22.62 -10.97 15.14
CA GLU A 212 22.97 -9.56 15.01
C GLU A 212 22.46 -8.74 16.20
N LYS A 213 23.27 -7.76 16.64
CA LYS A 213 22.91 -6.88 17.75
C LYS A 213 21.73 -5.99 17.35
N ARG A 214 20.62 -6.15 18.07
CA ARG A 214 19.39 -5.37 17.89
C ARG A 214 19.25 -4.29 18.96
N ASP A 215 18.50 -3.24 18.64
CA ASP A 215 18.10 -2.21 19.62
C ASP A 215 17.16 -2.77 20.71
N TRP A 216 16.46 -3.87 20.38
CA TRP A 216 15.58 -4.60 21.28
C TRP A 216 16.03 -6.06 21.35
N THR A 217 16.32 -6.55 22.56
CA THR A 217 16.55 -7.97 22.81
C THR A 217 15.23 -8.63 23.22
N PRO A 218 14.68 -9.54 22.39
CA PRO A 218 13.40 -10.18 22.70
C PRO A 218 13.49 -10.99 24.01
N PRO A 219 12.63 -10.72 25.00
CA PRO A 219 12.56 -11.56 26.18
C PRO A 219 11.97 -12.93 25.84
N ILE A 220 12.43 -13.97 26.55
CA ILE A 220 11.86 -15.32 26.52
C ILE A 220 10.99 -15.48 27.76
N VAL A 221 9.71 -15.78 27.58
CA VAL A 221 8.73 -15.91 28.68
C VAL A 221 8.19 -17.34 28.72
N MET A 222 8.29 -17.97 29.88
CA MET A 222 7.78 -19.32 30.13
C MET A 222 6.30 -19.27 30.53
N THR A 223 5.44 -20.07 29.88
CA THR A 223 4.00 -20.07 30.15
C THR A 223 3.41 -21.46 30.23
N VAL A 224 2.33 -21.58 31.00
CA VAL A 224 1.43 -22.75 30.98
C VAL A 224 0.02 -22.20 30.79
N ALA A 225 -0.39 -22.03 29.53
CA ALA A 225 -1.64 -21.37 29.18
C ALA A 225 -2.89 -22.03 29.81
N THR A 226 -2.89 -23.35 29.98
CA THR A 226 -3.98 -24.09 30.61
C THR A 226 -4.17 -23.69 32.08
N GLU A 227 -3.10 -23.35 32.79
CA GLU A 227 -3.13 -22.96 34.20
C GLU A 227 -3.10 -21.43 34.41
N GLY A 228 -2.81 -20.65 33.37
CA GLY A 228 -2.64 -19.21 33.46
C GLY A 228 -1.29 -18.76 34.03
N ARG A 229 -0.34 -19.69 34.22
CA ARG A 229 1.01 -19.39 34.72
C ARG A 229 1.82 -18.62 33.66
N GLY A 230 2.53 -17.58 34.09
CA GLY A 230 3.39 -16.75 33.22
C GLY A 230 2.66 -15.72 32.37
N ILE A 231 1.32 -15.70 32.36
CA ILE A 231 0.53 -14.80 31.51
C ILE A 231 0.70 -13.33 31.89
N GLU A 232 0.78 -13.02 33.19
CA GLU A 232 1.00 -11.64 33.63
C GLU A 232 2.39 -11.13 33.24
N GLU A 233 3.41 -12.01 33.32
CA GLU A 233 4.76 -11.70 32.85
C GLU A 233 4.80 -11.47 31.34
N LEU A 234 4.10 -12.31 30.57
CA LEU A 234 3.95 -12.13 29.13
C LEU A 234 3.34 -10.76 28.80
N VAL A 235 2.25 -10.38 29.49
CA VAL A 235 1.65 -9.05 29.30
C VAL A 235 2.65 -7.93 29.64
N ARG A 236 3.41 -8.05 30.73
CA ARG A 236 4.48 -7.07 31.04
C ARG A 236 5.55 -7.01 29.94
N ALA A 237 5.92 -8.14 29.34
CA ALA A 237 6.88 -8.16 28.24
C ALA A 237 6.35 -7.44 27.00
N ILE A 238 5.06 -7.65 26.67
CA ILE A 238 4.36 -6.94 25.58
C ILE A 238 4.33 -5.43 25.85
N ASP A 239 3.92 -5.04 27.06
CA ASP A 239 3.83 -3.63 27.47
C ASP A 239 5.20 -2.93 27.37
N ARG A 240 6.28 -3.61 27.77
CA ARG A 240 7.66 -3.10 27.65
C ARG A 240 8.07 -2.89 26.19
N HIS A 241 7.80 -3.85 25.30
CA HIS A 241 8.11 -3.69 23.88
C HIS A 241 7.31 -2.54 23.26
N GLY A 242 6.01 -2.47 23.57
CA GLY A 242 5.15 -1.37 23.13
C GLY A 242 5.64 0.00 23.64
N ALA A 243 6.18 0.07 24.87
CA ALA A 243 6.79 1.29 25.40
C ALA A 243 8.09 1.63 24.65
N HIS A 244 8.96 0.65 24.40
CA HIS A 244 10.20 0.83 23.63
C HIS A 244 9.92 1.39 22.23
N LEU A 245 8.92 0.86 21.51
CA LEU A 245 8.52 1.36 20.21
C LEU A 245 8.02 2.81 20.21
N ARG A 246 7.37 3.24 21.31
CA ARG A 246 6.84 4.61 21.48
C ARG A 246 7.89 5.62 21.96
N GLN A 247 8.91 5.18 22.70
CA GLN A 247 9.98 6.06 23.20
C GLN A 247 10.91 6.59 22.09
N GLY A 248 10.95 5.91 20.94
CA GLY A 248 11.64 6.37 19.73
C GLY A 248 10.71 6.40 18.51
N ASN A 249 11.29 6.48 17.30
CA ASN A 249 10.53 6.46 16.05
C ASN A 249 10.19 5.03 15.57
N GLY A 250 10.33 4.02 16.43
CA GLY A 250 10.16 2.61 16.07
C GLY A 250 8.74 2.27 15.59
N LEU A 251 7.74 2.73 16.35
CA LEU A 251 6.32 2.54 16.02
C LEU A 251 5.96 3.21 14.68
N GLU A 252 6.36 4.47 14.50
CA GLU A 252 6.09 5.22 13.28
C GLU A 252 6.75 4.56 12.06
N ARG A 253 8.01 4.10 12.18
CA ARG A 253 8.71 3.38 11.10
C ARG A 253 7.98 2.09 10.72
N ARG A 254 7.60 1.25 11.70
CA ARG A 254 6.85 0.00 11.44
C ARG A 254 5.53 0.30 10.73
N ARG A 255 4.75 1.25 11.24
CA ARG A 255 3.45 1.62 10.67
C ARG A 255 3.55 2.25 9.29
N ARG A 256 4.56 3.10 9.04
CA ARG A 256 4.85 3.63 7.70
C ARG A 256 5.14 2.51 6.72
N GLY A 257 5.97 1.53 7.11
CA GLY A 257 6.26 0.35 6.29
C GLY A 257 5.01 -0.47 5.99
N ALA A 258 4.17 -0.73 7.00
CA ALA A 258 2.91 -1.46 6.85
C ALA A 258 1.93 -0.74 5.90
N ILE A 259 1.75 0.57 6.06
CA ILE A 259 0.89 1.39 5.20
C ILE A 259 1.41 1.40 3.75
N ALA A 260 2.71 1.61 3.55
CA ALA A 260 3.31 1.62 2.21
C ALA A 260 3.15 0.26 1.52
N ALA A 261 3.42 -0.84 2.22
CA ALA A 261 3.23 -2.18 1.69
C ALA A 261 1.77 -2.44 1.31
N ARG A 262 0.82 -2.05 2.17
CA ARG A 262 -0.62 -2.20 1.92
C ARG A 262 -1.09 -1.35 0.75
N PHE A 263 -0.64 -0.10 0.64
CA PHE A 263 -0.99 0.76 -0.48
C PHE A 263 -0.52 0.18 -1.81
N SER A 264 0.73 -0.28 -1.88
CA SER A 264 1.28 -0.95 -3.06
C SER A 264 0.52 -2.22 -3.42
N GLU A 265 0.12 -3.02 -2.42
CA GLU A 265 -0.72 -4.20 -2.64
C GLU A 265 -2.09 -3.85 -3.25
N ILE A 266 -2.80 -2.88 -2.67
CA ILE A 266 -4.09 -2.41 -3.19
C ILE A 266 -3.96 -1.86 -4.60
N LEU A 267 -2.90 -1.07 -4.86
CA LEU A 267 -2.64 -0.50 -6.18
C LEU A 267 -2.40 -1.61 -7.21
N ARG A 268 -1.55 -2.59 -6.90
CA ARG A 268 -1.28 -3.74 -7.76
C ARG A 268 -2.55 -4.53 -8.05
N ASP A 269 -3.35 -4.83 -7.03
CA ASP A 269 -4.61 -5.57 -7.19
C ASP A 269 -5.60 -4.81 -8.10
N ARG A 270 -5.73 -3.48 -7.93
CA ARG A 270 -6.59 -2.65 -8.78
C ARG A 270 -6.10 -2.53 -10.21
N LEU A 271 -4.78 -2.42 -10.42
CA LEU A 271 -4.20 -2.41 -11.76
C LEU A 271 -4.41 -3.75 -12.46
N MET A 272 -4.17 -4.87 -11.77
CA MET A 272 -4.44 -6.22 -12.31
C MET A 272 -5.91 -6.42 -12.62
N ALA A 273 -6.82 -6.01 -11.73
CA ALA A 273 -8.25 -6.07 -12.00
C ALA A 273 -8.62 -5.27 -13.25
N ARG A 274 -8.08 -4.06 -13.42
CA ARG A 274 -8.28 -3.22 -14.60
C ARG A 274 -7.71 -3.84 -15.89
N ILE A 275 -6.59 -4.55 -15.82
CA ILE A 275 -6.04 -5.31 -16.95
C ILE A 275 -7.02 -6.40 -17.39
N VAL A 276 -7.51 -7.19 -16.43
CA VAL A 276 -8.39 -8.34 -16.69
C VAL A 276 -9.79 -7.91 -17.12
N SER A 277 -10.34 -6.86 -16.52
CA SER A 277 -11.70 -6.37 -16.81
C SER A 277 -11.76 -5.30 -17.90
N GLY A 278 -10.62 -4.75 -18.32
CA GLY A 278 -10.50 -3.64 -19.27
C GLY A 278 -10.07 -4.07 -20.67
N ASN A 279 -9.27 -3.22 -21.34
CA ASN A 279 -8.95 -3.26 -22.77
C ASN A 279 -8.34 -4.57 -23.31
N LEU A 280 -7.65 -5.35 -22.48
CA LEU A 280 -7.09 -6.64 -22.88
C LEU A 280 -8.15 -7.74 -22.77
N GLY A 281 -8.86 -7.82 -21.66
CA GLY A 281 -9.77 -8.93 -21.36
C GLY A 281 -9.05 -10.28 -21.21
N ALA A 282 -9.74 -11.29 -20.71
CA ALA A 282 -9.20 -12.66 -20.62
C ALA A 282 -8.67 -13.20 -21.97
N PRO A 283 -9.35 -12.98 -23.12
CA PRO A 283 -8.88 -13.51 -24.41
C PRO A 283 -7.57 -12.90 -24.92
N ALA A 284 -7.22 -11.65 -24.57
CA ALA A 284 -5.92 -11.11 -24.97
C ALA A 284 -4.79 -11.63 -24.09
N LEU A 285 -5.04 -11.87 -22.80
CA LEU A 285 -4.07 -12.50 -21.92
C LEU A 285 -3.73 -13.92 -22.39
N GLU A 286 -4.72 -14.70 -22.83
CA GLU A 286 -4.52 -16.03 -23.43
C GLU A 286 -3.62 -15.98 -24.69
N ARG A 287 -3.69 -14.90 -25.49
CA ARG A 287 -2.79 -14.71 -26.63
C ARG A 287 -1.33 -14.51 -26.20
N TYR A 288 -1.09 -13.77 -25.12
CA TYR A 288 0.25 -13.62 -24.55
C TYR A 288 0.76 -14.93 -23.97
N GLU A 289 -0.07 -15.68 -23.26
CA GLU A 289 0.28 -17.01 -22.73
C GLU A 289 0.69 -17.98 -23.85
N THR A 290 -0.06 -17.98 -24.95
CA THR A 290 0.25 -18.81 -26.13
C THR A 290 1.60 -18.43 -26.75
N ARG A 291 1.86 -17.13 -26.96
CA ARG A 291 3.15 -16.62 -27.50
C ARG A 291 4.31 -16.91 -26.55
N LEU A 292 4.10 -16.83 -25.23
CA LEU A 292 5.11 -17.14 -24.21
C LEU A 292 5.45 -18.64 -24.18
N LEU A 293 4.44 -19.51 -24.27
CA LEU A 293 4.62 -20.97 -24.34
C LEU A 293 5.37 -21.37 -25.61
N ALA A 294 5.06 -20.73 -26.74
CA ALA A 294 5.75 -20.91 -28.01
C ALA A 294 7.16 -20.28 -28.04
N ARG A 295 7.54 -19.52 -26.99
CA ARG A 295 8.79 -18.73 -26.91
C ARG A 295 8.97 -17.70 -28.03
N GLU A 296 7.87 -17.20 -28.58
CA GLU A 296 7.86 -16.14 -29.60
C GLU A 296 8.09 -14.74 -29.00
N ILE A 297 7.80 -14.59 -27.70
CA ILE A 297 8.05 -13.39 -26.91
C ILE A 297 8.57 -13.81 -25.53
N ASP A 298 9.42 -13.00 -24.92
CA ASP A 298 9.86 -13.21 -23.54
C ASP A 298 8.92 -12.54 -22.52
N PRO A 299 8.91 -12.97 -21.25
CA PRO A 299 8.03 -12.40 -20.22
C PRO A 299 8.15 -10.88 -20.02
N TYR A 300 9.34 -10.30 -20.18
CA TYR A 300 9.55 -8.86 -19.98
C TYR A 300 9.01 -8.04 -21.15
N SER A 301 9.20 -8.52 -22.39
CA SER A 301 8.62 -7.89 -23.56
C SER A 301 7.10 -8.03 -23.58
N ALA A 302 6.54 -9.18 -23.22
CA ALA A 302 5.10 -9.38 -23.08
C ALA A 302 4.50 -8.43 -22.02
N ALA A 303 5.14 -8.27 -20.87
CA ALA A 303 4.70 -7.33 -19.84
C ALA A 303 4.74 -5.86 -20.33
N ARG A 304 5.78 -5.46 -21.08
CA ARG A 304 5.86 -4.13 -21.70
C ARG A 304 4.72 -3.88 -22.68
N GLU A 305 4.42 -4.83 -23.57
CA GLU A 305 3.29 -4.72 -24.51
C GLU A 305 1.94 -4.63 -23.75
N VAL A 306 1.75 -5.42 -22.69
CA VAL A 306 0.54 -5.35 -21.84
C VAL A 306 0.41 -3.99 -21.16
N LEU A 307 1.50 -3.43 -20.64
CA LEU A 307 1.50 -2.11 -19.98
C LEU A 307 1.23 -0.98 -20.98
N SER A 308 1.80 -1.02 -22.19
CA SER A 308 1.53 -0.01 -23.21
C SER A 308 0.05 0.03 -23.62
N HIS A 309 -0.64 -1.13 -23.61
CA HIS A 309 -2.09 -1.20 -23.81
C HIS A 309 -2.94 -0.62 -22.68
N LEU A 310 -2.41 -0.50 -21.45
CA LEU A 310 -3.09 0.17 -20.34
C LEU A 310 -2.89 1.69 -20.36
N GLU A 311 -1.76 2.13 -20.88
CA GLU A 311 -1.44 3.55 -21.12
C GLU A 311 -2.17 4.10 -22.35
N ALA A 312 -2.61 3.21 -23.25
CA ALA A 312 -3.59 3.51 -24.27
C ALA A 312 -4.99 3.57 -23.63
N GLU A 313 -5.56 4.76 -23.52
CA GLU A 313 -6.94 4.96 -23.06
C GLU A 313 -7.95 4.09 -23.85
N PRO A 314 -9.10 3.75 -23.23
CA PRO A 314 -10.15 3.02 -23.94
C PRO A 314 -10.62 3.81 -25.16
N THR A 315 -10.33 3.29 -26.35
CA THR A 315 -11.02 3.64 -27.58
C THR A 315 -12.46 3.13 -27.50
N GLY A 316 -13.36 3.92 -26.93
CA GLY A 316 -14.76 3.49 -26.83
C GLY A 316 -15.68 4.37 -26.00
N GLY A 317 -15.84 5.62 -26.38
CA GLY A 317 -16.96 6.47 -25.98
C GLY A 317 -17.31 7.39 -27.13
N SER A 318 -18.36 7.04 -27.88
CA SER A 318 -18.87 7.77 -29.03
C SER A 318 -19.16 9.25 -28.70
N GLY A 319 -18.36 10.16 -29.28
CA GLY A 319 -18.61 11.61 -29.27
C GLY A 319 -17.32 12.43 -29.35
N ASP A 320 -16.73 12.50 -30.55
CA ASP A 320 -15.73 13.50 -31.00
C ASP A 320 -14.57 13.89 -30.04
N GLY A 321 -13.37 13.37 -30.33
CA GLY A 321 -12.08 13.92 -29.90
C GLY A 321 -11.38 13.19 -28.74
N ARG A 322 -10.14 12.72 -28.97
CA ARG A 322 -9.21 12.30 -27.91
C ARG A 322 -9.00 13.46 -26.93
N PRO A 323 -8.80 13.24 -25.62
CA PRO A 323 -8.44 14.34 -24.73
C PRO A 323 -7.14 15.02 -25.19
N PRO A 324 -7.08 16.36 -25.21
CA PRO A 324 -5.91 17.10 -25.69
C PRO A 324 -4.68 16.74 -24.83
N VAL A 325 -3.56 16.49 -25.50
CA VAL A 325 -2.29 16.10 -24.84
C VAL A 325 -1.44 17.35 -24.65
N LEU A 326 -0.90 17.56 -23.44
CA LEU A 326 0.07 18.64 -23.21
C LEU A 326 1.38 18.28 -23.90
N ASP A 327 1.70 18.99 -24.99
CA ASP A 327 2.92 18.78 -25.77
C ASP A 327 4.14 19.33 -25.03
N HIS A 328 4.13 20.62 -24.73
CA HIS A 328 5.24 21.26 -24.04
C HIS A 328 4.82 22.43 -23.14
N LEU A 329 5.68 22.70 -22.15
CA LEU A 329 5.65 23.86 -21.28
C LEU A 329 6.82 24.77 -21.63
N GLY A 330 6.53 25.94 -22.19
CA GLY A 330 7.55 26.95 -22.46
C GLY A 330 7.81 27.83 -21.25
N VAL A 331 9.07 27.90 -20.84
CA VAL A 331 9.57 28.74 -19.75
C VAL A 331 10.47 29.81 -20.34
N ALA A 332 10.07 31.08 -20.24
CA ALA A 332 10.90 32.20 -20.69
C ALA A 332 12.07 32.41 -19.72
N VAL A 333 13.27 32.48 -20.27
CA VAL A 333 14.53 32.71 -19.54
C VAL A 333 15.33 33.82 -20.23
N ARG A 334 16.16 34.56 -19.47
CA ARG A 334 17.04 35.58 -20.06
C ARG A 334 18.23 34.94 -20.77
N TRP A 335 18.75 33.87 -20.19
CA TRP A 335 19.86 33.08 -20.72
C TRP A 335 19.60 31.62 -20.38
N ILE A 336 19.53 30.75 -21.41
CA ILE A 336 19.35 29.31 -21.24
C ILE A 336 20.43 28.75 -20.33
N GLU A 337 21.68 29.15 -20.55
CA GLU A 337 22.85 28.64 -19.85
C GLU A 337 22.75 28.88 -18.33
N ASP A 338 22.20 30.02 -17.90
CA ASP A 338 22.04 30.40 -16.48
C ASP A 338 20.98 29.57 -15.74
N ARG A 339 20.05 28.97 -16.48
CA ARG A 339 18.93 28.21 -15.92
C ARG A 339 19.05 26.72 -16.16
N LEU A 340 19.83 26.31 -17.16
CA LEU A 340 20.00 24.91 -17.51
C LEU A 340 20.46 24.05 -16.34
N ALA A 341 21.33 24.57 -15.46
CA ALA A 341 21.80 23.85 -14.27
C ALA A 341 20.66 23.45 -13.32
N LEU A 342 19.63 24.29 -13.15
CA LEU A 342 18.46 23.94 -12.34
C LEU A 342 17.73 22.72 -12.94
N TYR A 343 17.48 22.73 -14.24
CA TYR A 343 16.70 21.68 -14.89
C TYR A 343 17.48 20.38 -15.10
N ARG A 344 18.76 20.48 -15.46
CA ARG A 344 19.63 19.33 -15.69
C ARG A 344 20.18 18.74 -14.40
N ASP A 345 20.76 19.57 -13.54
CA ASP A 345 21.59 19.10 -12.43
C ASP A 345 20.78 18.94 -11.13
N VAL A 346 19.72 19.75 -10.92
CA VAL A 346 18.85 19.63 -9.74
C VAL A 346 17.63 18.76 -10.02
N LEU A 347 16.95 18.98 -11.16
CA LEU A 347 15.76 18.20 -11.53
C LEU A 347 16.07 16.93 -12.33
N GLY A 348 17.31 16.76 -12.80
CA GLY A 348 17.75 15.53 -13.48
C GLY A 348 17.28 15.37 -14.92
N LEU A 349 16.86 16.45 -15.60
CA LEU A 349 16.37 16.38 -16.98
C LEU A 349 17.52 16.33 -18.00
N GLU A 350 17.35 15.54 -19.06
CA GLU A 350 18.33 15.44 -20.14
C GLU A 350 18.11 16.56 -21.16
N LEU A 351 19.16 17.34 -21.47
CA LEU A 351 19.11 18.32 -22.56
C LEU A 351 19.22 17.59 -23.91
N ARG A 352 18.21 17.71 -24.76
CA ARG A 352 18.23 17.14 -26.13
C ARG A 352 18.98 17.99 -27.13
N GLY A 353 18.87 19.31 -26.99
CA GLY A 353 19.49 20.26 -27.91
C GLY A 353 19.07 21.69 -27.59
N ILE A 354 19.85 22.64 -28.11
CA ILE A 354 19.52 24.06 -28.10
C ILE A 354 19.51 24.53 -29.55
N GLU A 355 18.36 24.98 -30.03
CA GLU A 355 18.17 25.36 -31.43
C GLU A 355 17.64 26.79 -31.56
N PRO A 356 18.13 27.59 -32.52
CA PRO A 356 17.53 28.87 -32.85
C PRO A 356 16.28 28.67 -33.72
N ILE A 357 15.17 29.26 -33.31
CA ILE A 357 13.93 29.37 -34.08
C ILE A 357 13.85 30.81 -34.61
N GLU A 358 14.46 31.05 -35.77
CA GLU A 358 14.59 32.41 -36.33
C GLU A 358 13.24 33.10 -36.60
N ALA A 359 12.24 32.33 -37.02
CA ALA A 359 10.89 32.83 -37.30
C ALA A 359 10.23 33.49 -36.08
N GLU A 360 10.55 33.00 -34.88
CA GLU A 360 10.03 33.49 -33.61
C GLU A 360 11.03 34.38 -32.87
N GLY A 361 12.28 34.42 -33.34
CA GLY A 361 13.37 35.21 -32.76
C GLY A 361 13.82 34.68 -31.40
N VAL A 362 13.77 33.37 -31.18
CA VAL A 362 14.10 32.73 -29.90
C VAL A 362 15.11 31.58 -30.08
N ARG A 363 15.92 31.31 -29.05
CA ARG A 363 16.64 30.05 -28.86
C ARG A 363 15.82 29.18 -27.92
N VAL A 364 15.71 27.90 -28.22
CA VAL A 364 14.94 26.95 -27.41
C VAL A 364 15.80 25.79 -26.98
N ALA A 365 15.90 25.57 -25.67
CA ALA A 365 16.48 24.36 -25.10
C ALA A 365 15.37 23.34 -24.79
N MET A 366 15.48 22.14 -25.37
CA MET A 366 14.45 21.11 -25.22
C MET A 366 14.85 20.08 -24.15
N LEU A 367 14.04 19.95 -23.11
CA LEU A 367 14.24 19.06 -21.98
C LEU A 367 13.04 18.10 -21.85
N PRO A 368 13.13 16.86 -22.34
CA PRO A 368 12.06 15.87 -22.21
C PRO A 368 11.72 15.58 -20.74
N ALA A 369 10.43 15.50 -20.44
CA ALA A 369 9.90 15.24 -19.11
C ALA A 369 8.69 14.29 -19.21
N GLY A 370 8.96 13.00 -19.43
CA GLY A 370 7.92 11.99 -19.65
C GLY A 370 7.23 12.16 -21.01
N ARG A 371 5.91 12.32 -21.01
CA ARG A 371 5.08 12.50 -22.23
C ARG A 371 4.98 13.96 -22.71
N THR A 372 5.62 14.88 -21.99
CA THR A 372 5.70 16.32 -22.31
C THR A 372 7.16 16.74 -22.31
N ARG A 373 7.45 17.98 -22.71
CA ARG A 373 8.80 18.55 -22.60
C ARG A 373 8.76 19.96 -22.01
N ILE A 374 9.81 20.32 -21.29
CA ILE A 374 10.08 21.69 -20.87
C ILE A 374 10.95 22.33 -21.94
N GLU A 375 10.51 23.49 -22.43
CA GLU A 375 11.26 24.29 -23.39
C GLU A 375 11.73 25.57 -22.70
N LEU A 376 13.05 25.74 -22.55
CA LEU A 376 13.59 27.02 -22.08
C LEU A 376 13.72 27.95 -23.29
N VAL A 377 12.98 29.05 -23.27
CA VAL A 377 12.85 29.97 -24.40
C VAL A 377 13.58 31.26 -24.09
N GLU A 378 14.67 31.50 -24.80
CA GLU A 378 15.51 32.69 -24.68
C GLU A 378 15.31 33.59 -25.91
N PRO A 379 15.11 34.91 -25.75
CA PRO A 379 15.02 35.81 -26.90
C PRO A 379 16.39 36.04 -27.53
N ILE A 380 16.49 35.91 -28.86
CA ILE A 380 17.73 36.20 -29.61
C ILE A 380 17.96 37.71 -29.79
N ARG A 381 16.88 38.50 -29.76
CA ARG A 381 16.92 39.95 -29.95
C ARG A 381 15.78 40.65 -29.21
N ASP A 382 15.94 41.95 -29.01
CA ASP A 382 14.93 42.79 -28.38
C ASP A 382 13.65 42.91 -29.23
N GLY A 383 12.54 43.19 -28.55
CA GLY A 383 11.23 43.41 -29.17
C GLY A 383 10.43 42.14 -29.54
N THR A 384 11.00 40.93 -29.36
CA THR A 384 10.27 39.66 -29.53
C THR A 384 9.15 39.51 -28.49
N SER A 385 8.24 38.57 -28.71
CA SER A 385 7.16 38.26 -27.75
C SER A 385 7.73 37.89 -26.38
N VAL A 386 8.75 37.04 -26.38
CA VAL A 386 9.44 36.55 -25.17
C VAL A 386 10.23 37.67 -24.49
N ALA A 387 10.95 38.52 -25.25
CA ALA A 387 11.64 39.67 -24.66
C ALA A 387 10.66 40.61 -23.93
N ARG A 388 9.52 40.94 -24.56
CA ARG A 388 8.47 41.76 -23.95
C ARG A 388 7.81 41.08 -22.74
N PHE A 389 7.71 39.75 -22.73
CA PHE A 389 7.24 39.00 -21.57
C PHE A 389 8.22 39.12 -20.40
N LEU A 390 9.51 38.89 -20.64
CA LEU A 390 10.56 38.96 -19.64
C LEU A 390 10.69 40.35 -19.02
N GLU A 391 10.55 41.41 -19.83
CA GLU A 391 10.53 42.80 -19.34
C GLU A 391 9.36 43.07 -18.38
N LYS A 392 8.18 42.51 -18.66
CA LYS A 392 6.97 42.77 -17.89
C LYS A 392 6.80 41.86 -16.67
N ARG A 393 7.26 40.62 -16.75
CA ARG A 393 6.95 39.57 -15.77
C ARG A 393 8.17 38.86 -15.18
N GLY A 394 9.36 39.09 -15.72
CA GLY A 394 10.55 38.31 -15.38
C GLY A 394 10.52 36.90 -15.99
N GLU A 395 11.49 36.09 -15.58
CA GLU A 395 11.59 34.69 -16.02
C GLU A 395 10.48 33.83 -15.40
N GLY A 396 9.97 32.86 -16.16
CA GLY A 396 8.90 31.99 -15.68
C GLY A 396 8.06 31.38 -16.80
N ILE A 397 6.96 30.73 -16.42
CA ILE A 397 6.06 30.05 -17.36
C ILE A 397 5.49 31.05 -18.37
N HIS A 398 5.84 30.85 -19.64
CA HIS A 398 5.41 31.67 -20.76
C HIS A 398 4.12 31.13 -21.39
N HIS A 399 4.13 29.84 -21.74
CA HIS A 399 3.02 29.22 -22.46
C HIS A 399 2.89 27.72 -22.20
N LEU A 400 1.69 27.20 -22.45
CA LEU A 400 1.33 25.78 -22.46
C LEU A 400 0.86 25.42 -23.86
N CYS A 401 1.48 24.43 -24.49
CA CYS A 401 1.08 23.96 -25.81
C CYS A 401 0.35 22.62 -25.72
N PHE A 402 -0.85 22.53 -26.29
CA PHE A 402 -1.60 21.28 -26.41
C PHE A 402 -1.61 20.78 -27.85
N ALA A 403 -1.33 19.49 -28.02
CA ALA A 403 -1.55 18.78 -29.26
C ALA A 403 -3.03 18.35 -29.35
N VAL A 404 -3.65 18.65 -30.48
CA VAL A 404 -5.05 18.32 -30.78
C VAL A 404 -5.15 17.55 -32.10
N ASP A 405 -6.16 16.67 -32.20
CA ASP A 405 -6.36 15.84 -33.39
C ASP A 405 -6.82 16.65 -34.60
N ASP A 406 -7.65 17.68 -34.36
CA ASP A 406 -8.18 18.59 -35.39
C ASP A 406 -8.09 20.02 -34.84
N LEU A 407 -7.15 20.78 -35.39
CA LEU A 407 -6.88 22.15 -34.98
C LEU A 407 -8.06 23.07 -35.32
N ASP A 408 -8.63 22.95 -36.52
CA ASP A 408 -9.70 23.83 -37.00
C ASP A 408 -10.99 23.62 -36.20
N ALA A 409 -11.38 22.35 -35.97
CA ALA A 409 -12.52 22.01 -35.13
C ALA A 409 -12.33 22.50 -33.69
N THR A 410 -11.10 22.45 -33.17
CA THR A 410 -10.77 22.95 -31.83
C THR A 410 -10.86 24.46 -31.76
N LEU A 411 -10.30 25.18 -32.74
CA LEU A 411 -10.39 26.64 -32.81
C LEU A 411 -11.84 27.11 -32.92
N ASP A 412 -12.69 26.39 -33.67
CA ASP A 412 -14.11 26.67 -33.75
C ASP A 412 -14.87 26.39 -32.43
N ARG A 413 -14.44 25.41 -31.64
CA ARG A 413 -14.93 25.23 -30.26
C ARG A 413 -14.54 26.40 -29.37
N PHE A 414 -13.30 26.89 -29.46
CA PHE A 414 -12.82 28.05 -28.70
C PHE A 414 -13.60 29.33 -29.06
N ARG A 415 -13.80 29.60 -30.36
CA ARG A 415 -14.61 30.72 -30.85
C ARG A 415 -16.05 30.66 -30.35
N ARG A 416 -16.69 29.48 -30.44
CA ARG A 416 -18.06 29.27 -29.94
C ARG A 416 -18.18 29.44 -28.42
N ALA A 417 -17.13 29.12 -27.68
CA ALA A 417 -17.05 29.32 -26.23
C ALA A 417 -16.76 30.77 -25.81
N GLY A 418 -16.59 31.69 -26.77
CA GLY A 418 -16.30 33.10 -26.49
C GLY A 418 -14.88 33.36 -26.00
N LEU A 419 -13.96 32.42 -26.18
CA LEU A 419 -12.54 32.60 -25.86
C LEU A 419 -11.86 33.38 -26.99
N GLU A 420 -11.16 34.46 -26.65
CA GLU A 420 -10.35 35.20 -27.62
C GLU A 420 -9.12 34.36 -28.00
N ILE A 421 -9.01 34.03 -29.29
CA ILE A 421 -7.78 33.47 -29.86
C ILE A 421 -6.81 34.65 -30.03
N ALA A 422 -5.88 34.78 -29.10
CA ALA A 422 -4.99 35.93 -29.06
C ALA A 422 -3.93 35.87 -30.18
N GLY A 423 -3.83 36.95 -30.96
CA GLY A 423 -2.56 37.38 -31.55
C GLY A 423 -1.65 38.03 -30.48
N PRO A 424 -0.50 38.64 -30.83
CA PRO A 424 0.62 39.00 -29.94
C PRO A 424 0.36 40.07 -28.84
N ARG A 425 -0.89 40.25 -28.42
CA ARG A 425 -1.36 41.15 -27.35
C ARG A 425 -2.42 40.47 -26.46
N ALA A 426 -2.12 39.34 -25.83
CA ALA A 426 -2.86 38.91 -24.64
C ALA A 426 -2.32 39.67 -23.40
N THR A 427 -3.19 40.33 -22.65
CA THR A 427 -2.82 41.03 -21.41
C THR A 427 -3.43 40.31 -20.21
N GLY A 428 -2.67 39.37 -19.63
CA GLY A 428 -3.05 38.66 -18.40
C GLY A 428 -3.40 37.19 -18.60
N GLY A 429 -2.50 36.29 -18.17
CA GLY A 429 -2.70 34.84 -18.20
C GLY A 429 -1.45 34.08 -18.68
N VAL A 430 -1.42 32.76 -18.51
CA VAL A 430 -0.49 31.87 -19.23
C VAL A 430 -1.02 31.73 -20.66
N LEU A 431 -0.16 31.89 -21.67
CA LEU A 431 -0.55 31.73 -23.07
C LEU A 431 -0.85 30.24 -23.34
N ILE A 432 -1.99 29.94 -23.98
CA ILE A 432 -2.32 28.58 -24.42
C ILE A 432 -2.11 28.52 -25.93
N GLU A 433 -1.25 27.62 -26.36
CA GLU A 433 -0.95 27.35 -27.75
C GLU A 433 -1.55 25.99 -28.16
N LEU A 434 -2.00 25.90 -29.41
CA LEU A 434 -2.57 24.67 -29.97
C LEU A 434 -1.80 24.31 -31.23
N ARG A 435 -1.43 23.04 -31.36
CA ARG A 435 -0.85 22.51 -32.59
C ARG A 435 -1.51 21.20 -32.99
N GLU A 436 -1.47 20.90 -34.28
CA GLU A 436 -1.93 19.62 -34.80
C GLU A 436 -0.94 18.50 -34.43
N ALA A 437 -1.47 17.32 -34.11
CA ALA A 437 -0.67 16.16 -33.68
C ALA A 437 0.11 15.51 -34.84
N ARG A 438 1.45 15.44 -34.71
CA ARG A 438 2.40 14.80 -35.64
C ARG A 438 2.45 13.28 -35.44
N GLU A 439 2.98 12.53 -36.41
CA GLU A 439 3.16 11.07 -36.29
C GLU A 439 3.99 10.65 -35.07
N ASP A 440 4.97 11.45 -34.63
CA ASP A 440 5.75 11.19 -33.42
C ASP A 440 4.94 11.40 -32.13
N ASP A 441 3.93 12.28 -32.14
CA ASP A 441 2.96 12.42 -31.04
C ASP A 441 1.99 11.23 -31.00
N ARG A 442 1.84 10.57 -32.15
CA ARG A 442 1.15 9.28 -32.30
C ARG A 442 2.10 8.10 -31.99
N GLY A 443 3.41 8.37 -31.84
CA GLY A 443 4.51 7.41 -31.83
C GLY A 443 5.25 7.20 -30.50
N ALA A 444 4.90 7.92 -29.43
CA ALA A 444 5.25 7.52 -28.05
C ALA A 444 4.42 6.30 -27.55
N ALA A 445 4.00 5.46 -28.49
CA ALA A 445 3.41 4.14 -28.33
C ALA A 445 4.10 3.23 -29.37
N ARG A 446 5.37 2.90 -29.13
CA ARG A 446 6.04 1.72 -29.70
C ARG A 446 6.87 1.05 -28.63
#